data_AF-A0A6C0EUD0-F1
#
_entry.id   AF-A0A6C0EUD0-F1
#
_cell.length_a   1.000
_cell.length_b   1.000
_cell.length_c   1.000
_cell.angle_alpha   90.00
_cell.angle_beta   90.00
_cell.angle_gamma   90.00
#
_symmetry.space_group_name_H-M   'P 1'
#
loop_
_entity.id
_entity.type
_entity.pdbx_description
1 polymer ?
#
loop_
_entity_poly.entity_id
_entity_poly.type
_entity_poly.pdbx_seq_one_letter_code
_entity_poly.pdbx_strand_id
1 'polypeptide(L)'
;MNEDNNVLTIKTVQIQPIRNMITAIKDVLTDATITFTKDGMKIINFDKTHTILVNVILNAHKFEQYVCHPDKIIVCANTLHLFKVISTMSNDDTLSMYIDKSDYHDGIVSHLGLQYDNGDIKQCYSQKLRLIEPDTEELVVPDVEYSTVINLPTTDFQKIIRDLNGISDRIEIKSVGNDLIFSCDGNFASSRILRSESDGYMEFIQKPDASVVIQGEFSLKSLSHFIKCTPLCSHLEMYLGNDLPLIVKYDVASLGEIKLCLAPLPPS
;
A
#
# COMPACT_ATOMS: atom_id res chain seq x y z
N MET A 1 17.71 -9.11 -20.97
CA MET A 1 18.34 -7.97 -20.28
C MET A 1 19.85 -8.17 -20.19
N ASN A 2 20.66 -7.12 -20.39
CA ASN A 2 22.10 -7.16 -20.13
C ASN A 2 22.36 -6.44 -18.79
N GLU A 3 22.57 -7.20 -17.72
CA GLU A 3 22.71 -6.67 -16.36
C GLU A 3 23.88 -5.68 -16.22
N ASP A 4 24.98 -5.91 -16.95
CA ASP A 4 26.15 -5.02 -16.92
C ASP A 4 25.85 -3.62 -17.51
N ASN A 5 24.75 -3.50 -18.26
CA ASN A 5 24.29 -2.25 -18.86
C ASN A 5 23.24 -1.51 -18.01
N ASN A 6 22.86 -2.05 -16.85
CA ASN A 6 21.82 -1.46 -16.03
C ASN A 6 22.40 -0.53 -14.95
N VAL A 7 21.67 0.52 -14.60
CA VAL A 7 21.92 1.32 -13.38
C VAL A 7 21.06 0.84 -12.20
N LEU A 8 19.96 0.15 -12.49
CA LEU A 8 19.07 -0.50 -11.53
C LEU A 8 18.70 -1.89 -12.06
N THR A 9 18.76 -2.92 -11.21
CA THR A 9 18.22 -4.25 -11.48
C THR A 9 17.60 -4.82 -10.21
N ILE A 10 16.31 -5.14 -10.27
CA ILE A 10 15.55 -5.75 -9.18
C ILE A 10 14.89 -7.00 -9.75
N LYS A 11 15.05 -8.16 -9.12
CA LYS A 11 14.39 -9.40 -9.53
C LYS A 11 13.56 -9.97 -8.41
N THR A 12 12.39 -10.51 -8.77
CA THR A 12 11.62 -11.33 -7.84
C THR A 12 10.70 -12.37 -8.45
N VAL A 13 10.47 -13.45 -7.70
CA VAL A 13 9.42 -14.45 -7.97
C VAL A 13 8.09 -14.07 -7.31
N GLN A 14 8.06 -13.06 -6.44
CA GLN A 14 6.87 -12.59 -5.73
C GLN A 14 6.02 -11.65 -6.60
N ILE A 15 5.62 -12.09 -7.79
CA ILE A 15 4.84 -11.29 -8.75
C ILE A 15 3.44 -10.98 -8.21
N GLN A 16 2.75 -11.98 -7.68
CA GLN A 16 1.36 -11.85 -7.24
C GLN A 16 1.19 -10.75 -6.17
N PRO A 17 2.04 -10.66 -5.13
CA PRO A 17 2.04 -9.53 -4.18
C PRO A 17 2.27 -8.16 -4.83
N ILE A 18 3.29 -8.02 -5.70
CA ILE A 18 3.57 -6.76 -6.40
C ILE A 18 2.38 -6.33 -7.27
N ARG A 19 1.80 -7.27 -8.02
CA ARG A 19 0.61 -7.01 -8.84
C ARG A 19 -0.58 -6.59 -7.99
N ASN A 20 -0.85 -7.27 -6.88
CA ASN A 20 -1.94 -6.92 -5.97
C ASN A 20 -1.75 -5.51 -5.39
N MET A 21 -0.53 -5.17 -4.97
CA MET A 21 -0.17 -3.86 -4.44
C MET A 21 -0.43 -2.76 -5.49
N ILE A 22 0.09 -2.94 -6.72
CA ILE A 22 -0.09 -1.97 -7.80
C ILE A 22 -1.55 -1.87 -8.23
N THR A 23 -2.29 -2.98 -8.18
CA THR A 23 -3.74 -3.00 -8.42
C THR A 23 -4.50 -2.16 -7.40
N ALA A 24 -4.11 -2.19 -6.12
CA ALA A 24 -4.71 -1.37 -5.08
C ALA A 24 -4.35 0.12 -5.26
N ILE A 25 -3.07 0.41 -5.52
CA ILE A 25 -2.55 1.78 -5.61
C ILE A 25 -3.10 2.54 -6.82
N LYS A 26 -3.31 1.89 -7.98
CA LYS A 26 -3.80 2.56 -9.20
C LYS A 26 -5.16 3.24 -9.04
N ASP A 27 -5.96 2.78 -8.09
CA ASP A 27 -7.30 3.31 -7.85
C ASP A 27 -7.28 4.46 -6.82
N VAL A 28 -6.10 4.78 -6.26
CA VAL A 28 -5.87 5.86 -5.28
C VAL A 28 -5.01 6.95 -5.89
N LEU A 29 -3.88 6.56 -6.48
CA LEU A 29 -2.89 7.45 -7.06
C LEU A 29 -3.04 7.49 -8.58
N THR A 30 -2.99 8.68 -9.18
CA THR A 30 -2.88 8.82 -10.64
C THR A 30 -1.46 8.52 -11.11
N ASP A 31 -0.49 9.08 -10.40
CA ASP A 31 0.94 8.88 -10.63
C ASP A 31 1.60 8.54 -9.30
N ALA A 32 2.63 7.70 -9.34
CA ALA A 32 3.37 7.26 -8.16
C ALA A 32 4.85 7.62 -8.34
N THR A 33 5.39 8.34 -7.37
CA THR A 33 6.82 8.61 -7.25
C THR A 33 7.48 7.44 -6.53
N ILE A 34 8.33 6.72 -7.23
CA ILE A 34 9.02 5.53 -6.74
C ILE A 34 10.48 5.90 -6.53
N THR A 35 10.94 5.76 -5.29
CA THR A 35 12.34 6.00 -4.92
C THR A 35 13.05 4.66 -4.73
N PHE A 36 14.13 4.46 -5.47
CA PHE A 36 15.03 3.32 -5.34
C PHE A 36 16.33 3.76 -4.68
N THR A 37 16.73 3.04 -3.64
CA THR A 37 17.99 3.23 -2.90
C THR A 37 18.62 1.87 -2.69
N LYS A 38 19.85 1.81 -2.19
CA LYS A 38 20.51 0.54 -1.83
C LYS A 38 19.72 -0.27 -0.77
N ASP A 39 18.90 0.39 0.04
CA ASP A 39 18.11 -0.26 1.08
C ASP A 39 16.77 -0.83 0.59
N GLY A 40 16.27 -0.33 -0.54
CA GLY A 40 14.99 -0.79 -1.09
C GLY A 40 14.23 0.25 -1.92
N MET A 41 12.97 -0.09 -2.19
CA MET A 41 12.02 0.70 -2.97
C MET A 41 10.96 1.33 -2.05
N LYS A 42 10.66 2.61 -2.26
CA LYS A 42 9.64 3.35 -1.51
C LYS A 42 8.67 4.08 -2.43
N ILE A 43 7.40 4.18 -2.02
CA ILE A 43 6.39 5.04 -2.65
C ILE A 43 5.73 5.84 -1.54
N ILE A 44 5.80 7.17 -1.62
CA ILE A 44 5.15 8.07 -0.65
C ILE A 44 4.43 9.14 -1.47
N ASN A 45 3.11 9.04 -1.57
CA ASN A 45 2.30 9.98 -2.34
C ASN A 45 0.92 10.16 -1.72
N PHE A 46 0.41 11.39 -1.81
CA PHE A 46 -1.00 11.68 -1.54
C PHE A 46 -1.87 11.38 -2.75
N ASP A 47 -3.12 11.02 -2.49
CA ASP A 47 -4.16 11.09 -3.51
C ASP A 47 -4.43 12.55 -3.91
N LYS A 48 -5.18 12.77 -4.99
CA LYS A 48 -5.48 14.11 -5.50
C LYS A 48 -6.21 15.02 -4.50
N THR A 49 -6.95 14.44 -3.56
CA THR A 49 -7.69 15.20 -2.55
C THR A 49 -6.89 15.45 -1.28
N HIS A 50 -5.66 14.92 -1.18
CA HIS A 50 -4.81 14.98 0.02
C HIS A 50 -5.51 14.41 1.27
N THR A 51 -6.39 13.42 1.08
CA THR A 51 -7.10 12.73 2.18
C THR A 51 -6.48 11.38 2.50
N ILE A 52 -5.84 10.75 1.51
CA ILE A 52 -5.18 9.45 1.62
C ILE A 52 -3.69 9.63 1.33
N LEU A 53 -2.84 9.18 2.25
CA LEU A 53 -1.42 8.98 2.02
C LEU A 53 -1.14 7.50 1.79
N VAL A 54 -0.49 7.18 0.68
CA VAL A 54 0.04 5.85 0.41
C VAL A 54 1.53 5.84 0.75
N ASN A 55 1.94 4.95 1.65
CA ASN A 55 3.32 4.73 2.03
C ASN A 55 3.69 3.25 1.83
N VAL A 56 4.49 2.94 0.81
CA VAL A 56 5.01 1.60 0.53
C VAL A 56 6.49 1.56 0.84
N ILE A 57 6.93 0.49 1.52
CA ILE A 57 8.34 0.22 1.76
C ILE A 57 8.61 -1.25 1.45
N LEU A 58 9.39 -1.53 0.40
CA LEU A 58 9.88 -2.86 0.07
C LEU A 58 11.40 -2.91 0.25
N ASN A 59 11.91 -3.93 0.96
CA ASN A 59 13.30 -3.97 1.39
C ASN A 59 14.18 -4.72 0.39
N ALA A 60 15.33 -4.16 0.03
CA ALA A 60 16.24 -4.73 -0.97
C ALA A 60 16.65 -6.17 -0.68
N HIS A 61 16.95 -6.50 0.58
CA HIS A 61 17.40 -7.83 1.01
C HIS A 61 16.31 -8.92 0.93
N LYS A 62 15.05 -8.56 0.67
CA LYS A 62 13.92 -9.49 0.52
C LYS A 62 13.62 -9.82 -0.95
N PHE A 63 14.34 -9.20 -1.89
CA PHE A 63 14.33 -9.55 -3.31
C PHE A 63 15.40 -10.59 -3.62
N GLU A 64 15.17 -11.39 -4.65
CA GLU A 64 16.11 -12.38 -5.19
C GLU A 64 17.37 -11.70 -5.74
N GLN A 65 17.23 -10.49 -6.28
CA GLN A 65 18.33 -9.62 -6.67
C GLN A 65 17.90 -8.17 -6.50
N TYR A 66 18.78 -7.34 -5.93
CA TYR A 66 18.56 -5.90 -5.84
C TYR A 66 19.90 -5.18 -6.00
N VAL A 67 20.08 -4.49 -7.12
CA VAL A 67 21.28 -3.73 -7.45
C VAL A 67 20.87 -2.32 -7.86
N CYS A 68 21.27 -1.32 -7.09
CA CYS A 68 21.12 0.09 -7.43
C CYS A 68 22.50 0.74 -7.40
N HIS A 69 23.00 1.15 -8.57
CA HIS A 69 24.35 1.73 -8.69
C HIS A 69 24.43 3.18 -8.18
N PRO A 70 23.52 4.09 -8.57
CA PRO A 70 23.40 5.39 -7.94
C PRO A 70 22.97 5.26 -6.47
N ASP A 71 23.29 6.24 -5.64
CA ASP A 71 22.83 6.25 -4.24
C ASP A 71 21.30 6.35 -4.14
N LYS A 72 20.69 7.05 -5.10
CA LYS A 72 19.24 7.25 -5.18
C LYS A 72 18.81 7.41 -6.65
N ILE A 73 17.70 6.77 -7.01
CA ILE A 73 16.99 6.97 -8.27
C ILE A 73 15.53 7.28 -7.93
N ILE A 74 14.99 8.36 -8.48
CA ILE A 74 13.57 8.73 -8.31
C ILE A 74 12.92 8.68 -9.69
N VAL A 75 11.80 7.99 -9.79
CA VAL A 75 11.00 7.93 -11.02
C VAL A 75 9.55 8.23 -10.72
N CYS A 76 8.82 8.81 -11.67
CA CYS A 76 7.39 8.97 -11.58
C CYS A 76 6.70 8.14 -12.66
N ALA A 77 5.82 7.23 -12.24
CA ALA A 77 5.10 6.34 -13.14
C ALA A 77 3.60 6.60 -13.05
N ASN A 78 2.94 6.71 -14.20
CA ASN A 78 1.49 6.66 -14.24
C ASN A 78 1.03 5.27 -13.77
N THR A 79 0.24 5.22 -12.71
CA THR A 79 -0.10 3.96 -12.02
C THR A 79 -1.00 3.06 -12.85
N LEU A 80 -1.85 3.64 -13.69
CA LEU A 80 -2.70 2.89 -14.62
C LEU A 80 -1.86 2.26 -15.73
N HIS A 81 -0.85 2.97 -16.26
CA HIS A 81 0.07 2.40 -17.25
C HIS A 81 0.96 1.32 -16.64
N LEU A 82 1.49 1.56 -15.43
CA LEU A 82 2.24 0.56 -14.68
C LEU A 82 1.40 -0.70 -14.43
N PHE A 83 0.14 -0.54 -14.01
CA PHE A 83 -0.79 -1.65 -13.84
C PHE A 83 -1.02 -2.41 -15.15
N LYS A 84 -1.23 -1.73 -16.29
CA LYS A 84 -1.41 -2.40 -17.59
C LYS A 84 -0.23 -3.31 -17.93
N VAL A 85 0.99 -2.84 -17.71
CA VAL A 85 2.23 -3.59 -17.98
C VAL A 85 2.39 -4.78 -17.03
N ILE A 86 1.93 -4.65 -15.78
CA ILE A 86 2.07 -5.69 -14.74
C ILE A 86 0.93 -6.72 -14.72
N SER A 87 -0.26 -6.31 -15.16
CA SER A 87 -1.48 -7.12 -15.11
C SER A 87 -1.45 -8.34 -16.02
N THR A 88 -0.58 -8.35 -17.04
CA THR A 88 -0.49 -9.44 -18.03
C THR A 88 0.42 -10.59 -17.61
N MET A 89 1.07 -10.50 -16.44
CA MET A 89 2.03 -11.51 -15.98
C MET A 89 1.34 -12.76 -15.41
N SER A 90 1.94 -13.93 -15.60
CA SER A 90 1.57 -15.11 -14.82
C SER A 90 2.10 -15.02 -13.39
N ASN A 91 1.53 -15.80 -12.48
CA ASN A 91 2.05 -15.93 -11.11
C ASN A 91 3.33 -16.74 -11.04
N ASP A 92 3.59 -17.56 -12.05
CA ASP A 92 4.72 -18.49 -12.10
C ASP A 92 5.95 -17.87 -12.80
N ASP A 93 5.82 -16.64 -13.32
CA ASP A 93 6.92 -15.95 -13.98
C ASP A 93 7.91 -15.38 -12.94
N THR A 94 9.12 -15.05 -13.39
CA THR A 94 10.04 -14.18 -12.63
C THR A 94 9.97 -12.76 -13.18
N LEU A 95 9.79 -11.77 -12.30
CA LEU A 95 9.79 -10.35 -12.65
C LEU A 95 11.17 -9.75 -12.48
N SER A 96 11.68 -9.10 -13.52
CA SER A 96 12.84 -8.21 -13.45
C SER A 96 12.42 -6.77 -13.76
N MET A 97 12.67 -5.83 -12.84
CA MET A 97 12.57 -4.39 -13.08
C MET A 97 13.97 -3.82 -13.26
N TYR A 98 14.18 -2.99 -14.28
CA TYR A 98 15.50 -2.47 -14.59
C TYR A 98 15.47 -1.09 -15.24
N ILE A 99 16.60 -0.39 -15.15
CA ILE A 99 16.84 0.87 -15.87
C ILE A 99 18.17 0.71 -16.60
N ASP A 100 18.14 0.80 -17.93
CA ASP A 100 19.35 0.80 -18.76
C ASP A 100 20.14 2.11 -18.56
N LYS A 101 21.47 2.06 -18.70
CA LYS A 101 22.33 3.26 -18.73
C LYS A 101 21.89 4.27 -19.80
N SER A 102 21.32 3.79 -20.92
CA SER A 102 20.82 4.66 -22.00
C SER A 102 19.51 5.37 -21.67
N ASP A 103 18.79 4.94 -20.62
CA ASP A 103 17.57 5.58 -20.15
C ASP A 103 17.81 6.44 -18.89
N TYR A 104 19.06 6.56 -18.45
CA TYR A 104 19.48 7.33 -17.28
C TYR A 104 20.40 8.47 -17.70
N HIS A 105 19.94 9.71 -17.57
CA HIS A 105 20.67 10.91 -17.96
C HIS A 105 20.66 11.93 -16.83
N ASP A 106 21.81 12.11 -16.17
CA ASP A 106 22.00 13.09 -15.09
C ASP A 106 20.93 13.05 -13.99
N GLY A 107 20.52 11.85 -13.59
CA GLY A 107 19.50 11.63 -12.56
C GLY A 107 18.07 11.52 -13.08
N ILE A 108 17.83 11.86 -14.34
CA ILE A 108 16.52 11.75 -15.00
C ILE A 108 16.42 10.39 -15.68
N VAL A 109 15.27 9.72 -15.49
CA VAL A 109 14.99 8.40 -16.07
C VAL A 109 13.86 8.49 -17.10
N SER A 110 14.11 8.08 -18.34
CA SER A 110 13.10 8.10 -19.40
C SER A 110 12.15 6.90 -19.38
N HIS A 111 12.68 5.71 -19.05
CA HIS A 111 11.90 4.47 -19.04
C HIS A 111 12.26 3.54 -17.88
N LEU A 112 11.24 2.87 -17.36
CA LEU A 112 11.40 1.71 -16.47
C LEU A 112 11.18 0.44 -17.30
N GLY A 113 12.22 -0.40 -17.40
CA GLY A 113 12.13 -1.72 -18.02
C GLY A 113 11.47 -2.73 -17.08
N LEU A 114 10.57 -3.53 -17.63
CA LEU A 114 9.98 -4.70 -16.99
C LEU A 114 10.21 -5.91 -17.91
N GLN A 115 10.79 -6.98 -17.38
CA GLN A 115 11.02 -8.25 -18.07
C GLN A 115 10.41 -9.38 -17.25
N TYR A 116 9.76 -10.31 -17.95
CA TYR A 116 9.13 -11.50 -17.40
C TYR A 116 9.73 -12.73 -18.06
N ASP A 117 10.17 -13.65 -17.22
CA ASP A 117 10.77 -14.90 -17.66
C ASP A 117 9.90 -16.07 -17.17
N ASN A 118 9.31 -16.78 -18.13
CA ASN A 118 8.60 -18.02 -17.87
C ASN A 118 9.57 -19.20 -18.10
N GLY A 119 9.96 -19.86 -17.02
CA GLY A 119 10.92 -20.96 -17.07
C GLY A 119 10.42 -22.19 -17.83
N ASP A 120 9.12 -22.48 -17.77
CA ASP A 120 8.52 -23.70 -18.32
C ASP A 120 8.49 -23.68 -19.84
N ILE A 121 7.99 -22.58 -20.42
CA ILE A 121 7.91 -22.40 -21.88
C ILE A 121 9.13 -21.66 -22.45
N LYS A 122 10.11 -21.33 -21.60
CA LYS A 122 11.34 -20.58 -21.97
C LYS A 122 11.04 -19.26 -22.68
N GLN A 123 9.96 -18.60 -22.30
CA GLN A 123 9.57 -17.32 -22.88
C GLN A 123 10.19 -16.19 -22.06
N CYS A 124 10.81 -15.25 -22.77
CA CYS A 124 11.23 -13.97 -22.21
C CYS A 124 10.41 -12.88 -22.89
N TYR A 125 9.71 -12.07 -22.10
CA TYR A 125 8.94 -10.94 -22.58
C TYR A 125 9.42 -9.68 -21.87
N SER A 126 9.69 -8.60 -22.61
CA SER A 126 10.15 -7.35 -22.01
C SER A 126 9.44 -6.13 -22.62
N GLN A 127 9.18 -5.14 -21.77
CA GLN A 127 8.57 -3.87 -22.14
C GLN A 127 9.23 -2.74 -21.37
N LYS A 128 9.18 -1.53 -21.93
CA LYS A 128 9.66 -0.32 -21.27
C LYS A 128 8.48 0.62 -21.04
N LEU A 129 8.19 0.89 -19.77
CA LEU A 129 7.21 1.89 -19.37
C LEU A 129 7.84 3.27 -19.46
N ARG A 130 7.25 4.17 -20.26
CA ARG A 130 7.65 5.57 -20.30
C ARG A 130 7.31 6.24 -18.97
N LEU A 131 8.30 6.91 -18.41
CA LEU A 131 8.19 7.62 -17.14
C LEU A 131 7.83 9.10 -17.37
N ILE A 132 7.31 9.70 -16.31
CA ILE A 132 7.06 11.13 -16.19
C ILE A 132 8.22 11.70 -15.37
N GLU A 133 8.58 12.95 -15.63
CA GLU A 133 9.54 13.66 -14.80
C GLU A 133 9.00 13.74 -13.36
N PRO A 134 9.75 13.25 -12.36
CA PRO A 134 9.29 13.25 -10.97
C PRO A 134 9.31 14.67 -10.39
N ASP A 135 8.40 14.93 -9.45
CA ASP A 135 8.58 16.05 -8.55
C ASP A 135 9.81 15.78 -7.67
N THR A 136 10.58 16.83 -7.40
CA THR A 136 11.78 16.76 -6.56
C THR A 136 11.48 16.90 -5.07
N GLU A 137 10.24 17.28 -4.71
CA GLU A 137 9.83 17.37 -3.31
C GLU A 137 9.63 15.98 -2.68
N GLU A 138 10.50 15.64 -1.73
CA GLU A 138 10.42 14.38 -0.99
C GLU A 138 9.49 14.52 0.21
N LEU A 139 8.40 13.75 0.21
CA LEU A 139 7.52 13.62 1.35
C LEU A 139 8.19 12.79 2.44
N VAL A 140 8.20 13.33 3.66
CA VAL A 140 8.63 12.62 4.87
C VAL A 140 7.40 12.30 5.70
N VAL A 141 7.21 11.01 6.00
CA VAL A 141 6.17 10.59 6.93
C VAL A 141 6.68 10.80 8.36
N PRO A 142 6.00 11.61 9.19
CA PRO A 142 6.42 11.80 10.57
C PRO A 142 6.25 10.50 11.37
N ASP A 143 7.11 10.31 12.37
CA ASP A 143 6.92 9.26 13.36
C ASP A 143 5.86 9.72 14.36
N VAL A 144 4.71 9.06 14.36
CA VAL A 144 3.55 9.40 15.19
C VAL A 144 3.23 8.20 16.06
N GLU A 145 3.25 8.40 17.38
CA GLU A 145 2.89 7.36 18.32
C GLU A 145 1.37 7.18 18.37
N TYR A 146 0.92 5.95 18.14
CA TYR A 146 -0.48 5.57 18.30
C TYR A 146 -0.65 4.82 19.61
N SER A 147 -1.65 5.20 20.40
CA SER A 147 -1.97 4.52 21.66
C SER A 147 -2.67 3.17 21.46
N THR A 148 -3.27 2.96 20.28
CA THR A 148 -4.04 1.76 19.96
C THR A 148 -3.57 1.18 18.63
N VAL A 149 -3.11 -0.07 18.67
CA VAL A 149 -2.74 -0.85 17.49
C VAL A 149 -3.44 -2.20 17.57
N ILE A 150 -4.25 -2.52 16.56
CA ILE A 150 -5.13 -3.68 16.54
C ILE A 150 -4.79 -4.54 15.33
N ASN A 151 -4.55 -5.83 15.56
CA ASN A 151 -4.43 -6.84 14.53
C ASN A 151 -5.81 -7.46 14.27
N LEU A 152 -6.25 -7.55 13.01
CA LEU A 152 -7.53 -8.19 12.66
C LEU A 152 -7.53 -8.77 11.24
N PRO A 153 -8.43 -9.72 10.92
CA PRO A 153 -8.42 -10.39 9.63
C PRO A 153 -8.83 -9.43 8.51
N THR A 154 -8.10 -9.44 7.39
CA THR A 154 -8.34 -8.52 6.27
C THR A 154 -9.71 -8.74 5.62
N THR A 155 -10.17 -10.00 5.56
CA THR A 155 -11.47 -10.39 5.01
C THR A 155 -12.65 -9.86 5.83
N ASP A 156 -12.48 -9.80 7.15
CA ASP A 156 -13.48 -9.27 8.06
C ASP A 156 -13.60 -7.75 7.94
N PHE A 157 -12.46 -7.04 8.00
CA PHE A 157 -12.44 -5.60 7.76
C PHE A 157 -13.02 -5.25 6.37
N GLN A 158 -12.65 -6.02 5.33
CA GLN A 158 -13.22 -5.85 3.99
C GLN A 158 -14.75 -5.98 3.98
N LYS A 159 -15.29 -6.97 4.69
CA LYS A 159 -16.73 -7.18 4.79
C LYS A 159 -17.40 -6.02 5.52
N ILE A 160 -16.87 -5.61 6.67
CA ILE A 160 -17.37 -4.47 7.46
C ILE A 160 -17.47 -3.21 6.61
N ILE A 161 -16.39 -2.83 5.91
CA ILE A 161 -16.40 -1.63 5.07
C ILE A 161 -17.41 -1.74 3.93
N ARG A 162 -17.54 -2.89 3.26
CA ARG A 162 -18.54 -3.08 2.19
C ARG A 162 -19.97 -2.97 2.69
N ASP A 163 -20.26 -3.60 3.83
CA ASP A 163 -21.60 -3.61 4.43
C ASP A 163 -22.02 -2.19 4.84
N LEU A 164 -21.11 -1.43 5.46
CA LEU A 164 -21.39 -0.07 5.92
C LEU A 164 -21.41 0.97 4.80
N ASN A 165 -20.60 0.80 3.74
CA ASN A 165 -20.58 1.69 2.57
C ASN A 165 -21.91 1.68 1.79
N GLY A 166 -22.77 0.68 1.99
CA GLY A 166 -24.14 0.67 1.45
C GLY A 166 -25.14 1.52 2.26
N ILE A 167 -24.76 1.96 3.47
CA ILE A 167 -25.65 2.62 4.44
C ILE A 167 -25.31 4.11 4.56
N SER A 168 -24.03 4.44 4.71
CA SER A 168 -23.56 5.81 4.93
C SER A 168 -22.26 6.09 4.15
N ASP A 169 -21.92 7.38 4.03
CA ASP A 169 -20.62 7.82 3.49
C ASP A 169 -19.54 7.92 4.58
N ARG A 170 -19.95 7.80 5.86
CA ARG A 170 -19.11 8.01 7.04
C ARG A 170 -19.18 6.81 7.98
N ILE A 171 -18.08 6.53 8.66
CA ILE A 171 -17.98 5.50 9.69
C ILE A 171 -17.27 6.06 10.91
N GLU A 172 -17.84 5.83 12.08
CA GLU A 172 -17.16 5.97 13.36
C GLU A 172 -16.45 4.65 13.68
N ILE A 173 -15.13 4.73 13.93
CA ILE A 173 -14.33 3.61 14.43
C ILE A 173 -13.91 3.94 15.86
N LYS A 174 -14.25 3.08 16.81
CA LYS A 174 -14.07 3.32 18.24
C LYS A 174 -13.48 2.12 18.94
N SER A 175 -12.45 2.34 19.73
CA SER A 175 -11.80 1.36 20.58
C SER A 175 -11.94 1.76 22.04
N VAL A 176 -12.40 0.82 22.87
CA VAL A 176 -12.53 0.99 24.33
C VAL A 176 -12.41 -0.36 25.03
N GLY A 177 -11.57 -0.44 26.07
CA GLY A 177 -11.32 -1.70 26.76
C GLY A 177 -10.76 -2.77 25.82
N ASN A 178 -11.52 -3.84 25.62
CA ASN A 178 -11.17 -4.95 24.71
C ASN A 178 -12.03 -4.95 23.43
N ASP A 179 -12.75 -3.86 23.18
CA ASP A 179 -13.73 -3.78 22.10
C ASP A 179 -13.28 -2.81 21.01
N LEU A 180 -13.54 -3.21 19.76
CA LEU A 180 -13.50 -2.39 18.56
C LEU A 180 -14.92 -2.31 17.99
N ILE A 181 -15.40 -1.09 17.78
CA ILE A 181 -16.76 -0.79 17.38
C ILE A 181 -16.71 -0.01 16.07
N PHE A 182 -17.51 -0.45 15.11
CA PHE A 182 -17.76 0.23 13.85
C PHE A 182 -19.23 0.66 13.82
N SER A 183 -19.49 1.96 13.66
CA SER A 183 -20.85 2.51 13.61
C SER A 183 -21.03 3.45 12.44
N CYS A 184 -22.22 3.44 11.84
CA CYS A 184 -22.62 4.49 10.91
C CYS A 184 -24.13 4.73 10.97
N ASP A 185 -24.53 5.97 10.71
CA ASP A 185 -25.91 6.39 10.54
C ASP A 185 -26.10 6.86 9.10
N GLY A 186 -27.11 6.31 8.44
CA GLY A 186 -27.50 6.64 7.08
C GLY A 186 -28.97 7.06 7.00
N ASN A 187 -29.41 7.50 5.83
CA ASN A 187 -30.76 8.04 5.64
C ASN A 187 -31.88 7.00 5.87
N PHE A 188 -31.58 5.71 5.69
CA PHE A 188 -32.57 4.63 5.74
C PHE A 188 -32.26 3.56 6.79
N ALA A 189 -31.05 3.54 7.33
CA ALA A 189 -30.61 2.54 8.31
C ALA A 189 -29.45 3.08 9.15
N SER A 190 -29.32 2.55 10.36
CA SER A 190 -28.15 2.70 11.22
C SER A 190 -27.56 1.32 11.46
N SER A 191 -26.24 1.23 11.57
CA SER A 191 -25.54 -0.04 11.79
C SER A 191 -24.46 0.11 12.85
N ARG A 192 -24.30 -0.94 13.65
CA ARG A 192 -23.26 -1.05 14.68
C ARG A 192 -22.72 -2.47 14.70
N ILE A 193 -21.42 -2.60 14.54
CA ILE A 193 -20.69 -3.87 14.59
C ILE A 193 -19.71 -3.79 15.76
N LEU A 194 -19.77 -4.76 16.66
CA LEU A 194 -18.89 -4.90 17.81
C LEU A 194 -17.99 -6.12 17.60
N ARG A 195 -16.69 -5.92 17.79
CA ARG A 195 -15.69 -6.98 17.86
C ARG A 195 -14.96 -6.87 19.18
N SER A 196 -14.82 -7.98 19.88
CA SER A 196 -14.02 -8.08 21.10
C SER A 196 -12.74 -8.85 20.84
N GLU A 197 -11.72 -8.58 21.65
CA GLU A 197 -10.44 -9.30 21.62
C GLU A 197 -10.66 -10.82 21.65
N SER A 198 -10.03 -11.52 20.71
CA SER A 198 -10.19 -12.96 20.48
C SER A 198 -8.89 -13.53 19.91
N ASP A 199 -8.34 -14.51 20.64
CA ASP A 199 -7.07 -15.18 20.34
C ASP A 199 -7.02 -15.73 18.91
N GLY A 200 -5.99 -15.34 18.16
CA GLY A 200 -5.77 -15.73 16.76
C GLY A 200 -6.73 -15.11 15.74
N TYR A 201 -7.59 -14.18 16.15
CA TYR A 201 -8.50 -13.47 15.25
C TYR A 201 -8.35 -11.95 15.33
N MET A 202 -8.76 -11.34 16.45
CA MET A 202 -8.63 -9.90 16.66
C MET A 202 -7.91 -9.64 17.97
N GLU A 203 -6.73 -9.04 17.91
CA GLU A 203 -5.82 -8.91 19.03
C GLU A 203 -5.34 -7.46 19.15
N PHE A 204 -5.21 -6.97 20.39
CA PHE A 204 -4.58 -5.68 20.62
C PHE A 204 -3.06 -5.87 20.75
N ILE A 205 -2.31 -5.33 19.79
CA ILE A 205 -0.85 -5.24 19.87
C ILE A 205 -0.46 -4.17 20.91
N GLN A 206 -1.20 -3.07 20.91
CA GLN A 206 -1.06 -1.98 21.86
C GLN A 206 -2.44 -1.44 22.21
N LYS A 207 -2.71 -1.24 23.51
CA LYS A 207 -3.96 -0.65 24.00
C LYS A 207 -3.70 0.27 25.20
N PRO A 208 -4.45 1.38 25.32
CA PRO A 208 -4.40 2.24 26.51
C PRO A 208 -5.14 1.57 27.68
N ASP A 209 -5.22 2.29 28.82
CA ASP A 209 -6.07 1.88 29.94
C ASP A 209 -7.52 1.63 29.49
N ALA A 210 -8.18 0.65 30.09
CA ALA A 210 -9.49 0.17 29.65
C ALA A 210 -10.61 1.24 29.68
N SER A 211 -10.43 2.31 30.44
CA SER A 211 -11.35 3.46 30.51
C SER A 211 -11.15 4.49 29.39
N VAL A 212 -10.03 4.45 28.68
CA VAL A 212 -9.71 5.39 27.61
C VAL A 212 -10.46 5.00 26.35
N VAL A 213 -11.16 5.98 25.77
CA VAL A 213 -11.84 5.83 24.48
C VAL A 213 -10.98 6.46 23.41
N ILE A 214 -10.65 5.67 22.39
CA ILE A 214 -9.99 6.14 21.18
C ILE A 214 -10.99 6.03 20.04
N GLN A 215 -11.27 7.13 19.34
CA GLN A 215 -12.28 7.17 18.30
C GLN A 215 -11.94 8.15 17.18
N GLY A 216 -12.46 7.89 15.99
CA GLY A 216 -12.40 8.80 14.84
C GLY A 216 -13.51 8.51 13.83
N GLU A 217 -13.87 9.54 13.07
CA GLU A 217 -14.79 9.42 11.94
C GLU A 217 -14.02 9.44 10.62
N PHE A 218 -14.34 8.53 9.70
CA PHE A 218 -13.62 8.36 8.43
C PHE A 218 -14.57 8.19 7.25
N SER A 219 -14.08 8.48 6.04
CA SER A 219 -14.85 8.28 4.82
C SER A 219 -14.88 6.80 4.43
N LEU A 220 -16.09 6.22 4.34
CA LEU A 220 -16.29 4.85 3.85
C LEU A 220 -15.89 4.69 2.38
N LYS A 221 -16.08 5.74 1.58
CA LYS A 221 -15.60 5.78 0.20
C LYS A 221 -14.07 5.66 0.12
N SER A 222 -13.35 6.40 0.98
CA SER A 222 -11.88 6.29 1.05
C SER A 222 -11.43 4.91 1.54
N LEU A 223 -12.07 4.36 2.59
CA LEU A 223 -11.79 3.02 3.10
C LEU A 223 -12.08 1.91 2.09
N SER A 224 -13.01 2.13 1.16
CA SER A 224 -13.25 1.21 0.05
C SER A 224 -12.02 1.04 -0.87
N HIS A 225 -11.11 2.01 -0.90
CA HIS A 225 -9.81 1.84 -1.56
C HIS A 225 -8.85 0.98 -0.72
N PHE A 226 -8.90 1.09 0.61
CA PHE A 226 -7.99 0.38 1.51
C PHE A 226 -8.21 -1.12 1.46
N ILE A 227 -9.47 -1.54 1.44
CA ILE A 227 -9.85 -2.96 1.38
C ILE A 227 -9.46 -3.65 0.05
N LYS A 228 -8.95 -2.92 -0.96
CA LYS A 228 -8.34 -3.51 -2.16
C LYS A 228 -7.00 -4.17 -1.87
N CYS A 229 -6.38 -3.85 -0.74
CA CYS A 229 -5.16 -4.50 -0.24
C CYS A 229 -5.42 -5.86 0.42
N THR A 230 -6.68 -6.26 0.62
CA THR A 230 -7.05 -7.56 1.24
C THR A 230 -6.30 -8.77 0.66
N PRO A 231 -6.04 -8.88 -0.67
CA PRO A 231 -5.29 -10.01 -1.23
C PRO A 231 -3.79 -10.03 -0.90
N LEU A 232 -3.25 -9.05 -0.17
CA LEU A 232 -1.82 -8.98 0.16
C LEU A 232 -1.45 -9.86 1.36
N CYS A 233 -2.33 -9.93 2.37
CA CYS A 233 -2.09 -10.64 3.62
C CYS A 233 -3.41 -11.07 4.29
N SER A 234 -3.32 -11.99 5.25
CA SER A 234 -4.49 -12.50 5.97
C SER A 234 -4.94 -11.60 7.12
N HIS A 235 -4.02 -10.82 7.70
CA HIS A 235 -4.27 -9.89 8.79
C HIS A 235 -3.69 -8.52 8.46
N LEU A 236 -4.37 -7.48 8.92
CA LEU A 236 -3.89 -6.09 8.85
C LEU A 236 -3.64 -5.57 10.27
N GLU A 237 -2.79 -4.55 10.36
CA GLU A 237 -2.66 -3.75 11.57
C GLU A 237 -3.39 -2.41 11.37
N MET A 238 -4.25 -2.07 12.32
CA MET A 238 -4.98 -0.81 12.37
C MET A 238 -4.42 0.04 13.50
N TYR A 239 -3.92 1.22 13.18
CA TYR A 239 -3.44 2.22 14.12
C TYR A 239 -4.52 3.28 14.26
N LEU A 240 -5.03 3.45 15.48
CA LEU A 240 -6.12 4.37 15.79
C LEU A 240 -5.71 5.32 16.91
N GLY A 241 -6.00 6.60 16.76
CA GLY A 241 -5.69 7.65 17.72
C GLY A 241 -6.73 8.77 17.65
N ASN A 242 -6.93 9.46 18.77
CA ASN A 242 -7.81 10.64 18.79
C ASN A 242 -7.12 11.79 18.03
N ASP A 243 -7.87 12.47 17.16
CA ASP A 243 -7.38 13.59 16.33
C ASP A 243 -6.19 13.23 15.41
N LEU A 244 -5.99 11.94 15.14
CA LEU A 244 -4.94 11.42 14.25
C LEU A 244 -5.53 10.74 13.01
N PRO A 245 -4.79 10.67 11.89
CA PRO A 245 -5.15 9.83 10.77
C PRO A 245 -5.30 8.36 11.17
N LEU A 246 -6.24 7.64 10.55
CA LEU A 246 -6.28 6.18 10.65
C LEU A 246 -5.14 5.62 9.79
N ILE A 247 -4.33 4.70 10.33
CA ILE A 247 -3.38 3.95 9.50
C ILE A 247 -3.85 2.50 9.41
N VAL A 248 -3.93 1.99 8.18
CA VAL A 248 -4.16 0.56 7.90
C VAL A 248 -2.93 0.03 7.18
N LYS A 249 -2.21 -0.87 7.84
CA LYS A 249 -1.00 -1.52 7.34
C LYS A 249 -1.33 -2.92 6.85
N TYR A 250 -0.85 -3.24 5.66
CA TYR A 250 -0.85 -4.58 5.08
C TYR A 250 0.59 -5.01 4.78
N ASP A 251 0.93 -6.26 5.06
CA ASP A 251 2.20 -6.84 4.62
C ASP A 251 2.15 -7.15 3.12
N VAL A 252 3.21 -6.83 2.39
CA VAL A 252 3.37 -7.18 0.97
C VAL A 252 4.17 -8.48 0.90
N ALA A 253 3.48 -9.59 1.22
CA ALA A 253 4.10 -10.89 1.41
C ALA A 253 5.37 -10.81 2.27
N SER A 254 6.50 -11.33 1.82
CA SER A 254 7.76 -11.19 2.56
C SER A 254 8.56 -9.95 2.18
N LEU A 255 8.18 -9.18 1.15
CA LEU A 255 8.97 -8.05 0.60
C LEU A 255 9.00 -6.82 1.51
N GLY A 256 7.90 -6.53 2.21
CA GLY A 256 7.76 -5.29 2.97
C GLY A 256 6.32 -5.01 3.34
N GLU A 257 5.93 -3.73 3.33
CA GLU A 257 4.62 -3.27 3.80
C GLU A 257 4.05 -2.14 2.95
N ILE A 258 2.73 -2.01 2.99
CA ILE A 258 1.98 -0.83 2.54
C ILE A 258 1.15 -0.29 3.71
N LYS A 259 1.36 0.98 4.03
CA LYS A 259 0.58 1.76 5.00
C LYS A 259 -0.29 2.75 4.23
N LEU A 260 -1.59 2.65 4.44
CA LEU A 260 -2.56 3.62 3.93
C LEU A 260 -3.02 4.47 5.10
N CYS A 261 -2.80 5.78 5.03
CA CYS A 261 -3.19 6.72 6.07
C CYS A 261 -4.39 7.53 5.58
N LEU A 262 -5.45 7.62 6.39
CA LEU A 262 -6.68 8.34 6.06
C LEU A 262 -6.92 9.45 7.08
N ALA A 263 -7.00 10.69 6.61
CA ALA A 263 -7.35 11.82 7.45
C ALA A 263 -8.76 11.63 8.07
N PRO A 264 -8.95 11.99 9.35
CA PRO A 264 -10.27 11.97 9.96
C PRO A 264 -11.17 13.03 9.31
N LEU A 265 -12.47 12.74 9.25
CA LEU A 265 -13.46 13.73 8.86
C LEU A 265 -13.71 14.70 10.02
N PRO A 266 -14.07 15.97 9.73
CA PRO A 266 -14.54 16.89 10.76
C PRO A 266 -15.75 16.30 11.50
N PRO A 267 -15.91 16.55 12.81
CA PRO A 267 -17.09 16.10 13.55
C PRO A 267 -18.38 16.55 12.85
N SER A 268 -19.40 15.69 12.92
CA SER A 268 -20.73 15.95 12.36
C SER A 268 -21.51 17.05 13.09
#